data_AF-A0A1Y0H7R0-F1
#
_entry.id   AF-A0A1Y0H7R0-F1
#
_cell.length_a   1.000
_cell.length_b   1.000
_cell.length_c   1.000
_cell.angle_alpha   90.00
_cell.angle_beta   90.00
_cell.angle_gamma   90.00
#
_symmetry.space_group_name_H-M   'P 1'
#
loop_
_entity.id
_entity.type
_entity.pdbx_description
1 polymer ?
#
loop_
_entity_poly.entity_id
_entity_poly.type
_entity_poly.pdbx_seq_one_letter_code
_entity_poly.pdbx_strand_id
1 'polypeptide(L)'
;MAKGYACDAAVQAMRNAGAPACLVEMGGDIALGDAPPGKAGWRVLLTTTGESVQLHNCGVSTSGDTEQFVEVGGRRYSHVVDLRTGLGSTQRVMATVIGLDATTTDALATALSAGGYAMKVRLLKAYPELDIRLRVGRDAPHSG
;
A
#
# COMPACT_ATOMS: atom_id res chain seq x y z
N MET A 1 -1.02 -7.26 -6.98
CA MET A 1 0.12 -8.07 -7.50
C MET A 1 0.63 -7.58 -8.86
N ALA A 2 -0.25 -7.45 -9.86
CA ALA A 2 0.18 -7.18 -11.23
C ALA A 2 0.89 -5.84 -11.40
N LYS A 3 0.48 -4.81 -10.65
CA LYS A 3 1.08 -3.47 -10.70
C LYS A 3 2.46 -3.46 -10.04
N GLY A 4 2.59 -4.07 -8.85
CA GLY A 4 3.88 -4.25 -8.18
C GLY A 4 4.90 -4.95 -9.08
N TYR A 5 4.51 -6.05 -9.74
CA TYR A 5 5.37 -6.75 -10.70
C TYR A 5 5.78 -5.88 -11.89
N ALA A 6 4.85 -5.10 -12.46
CA ALA A 6 5.16 -4.20 -13.56
C ALA A 6 6.13 -3.09 -13.13
N CYS A 7 5.99 -2.56 -11.90
CA CYS A 7 6.92 -1.59 -11.33
C CYS A 7 8.32 -2.18 -11.16
N ASP A 8 8.44 -3.39 -10.60
CA ASP A 8 9.72 -4.07 -10.42
C ASP A 8 10.40 -4.35 -11.77
N ALA A 9 9.64 -4.85 -12.76
CA ALA A 9 10.14 -5.11 -14.10
C ALA A 9 10.64 -3.82 -14.78
N ALA A 10 9.92 -2.71 -14.61
CA ALA A 10 10.32 -1.41 -15.14
C ALA A 10 11.61 -0.89 -14.49
N VAL A 11 11.75 -0.99 -13.16
CA VAL A 11 12.99 -0.64 -12.46
C VAL A 11 14.15 -1.51 -12.95
N GLN A 12 13.94 -2.81 -13.14
CA GLN A 12 14.96 -3.70 -13.66
C GLN A 12 15.37 -3.35 -15.09
N ALA A 13 14.41 -2.98 -15.95
CA ALA A 13 14.70 -2.51 -17.30
C ALA A 13 15.53 -1.21 -17.29
N MET A 14 15.20 -0.26 -16.42
CA MET A 14 15.95 0.99 -16.25
C MET A 14 17.38 0.74 -15.76
N ARG A 15 17.56 -0.18 -14.81
CA ARG A 15 18.88 -0.62 -14.36
C ARG A 15 19.71 -1.21 -15.51
N ASN A 16 19.12 -2.10 -16.30
CA ASN A 16 19.78 -2.70 -17.45
C ASN A 16 20.13 -1.67 -18.54
N ALA A 17 19.37 -0.58 -18.64
CA ALA A 17 19.64 0.53 -19.55
C ALA A 17 20.69 1.54 -19.04
N GLY A 18 21.31 1.28 -17.87
CA GLY A 18 22.32 2.17 -17.27
C GLY A 18 21.73 3.35 -16.49
N ALA A 19 20.43 3.31 -16.15
CA ALA A 19 19.74 4.32 -15.37
C ALA A 19 19.22 3.72 -14.04
N PRO A 20 20.10 3.30 -13.11
CA PRO A 20 19.68 2.60 -11.89
C PRO A 20 19.00 3.51 -10.87
N ALA A 21 19.29 4.82 -10.89
CA ALA A 21 18.60 5.82 -10.07
C ALA A 21 17.26 6.19 -10.72
N CYS A 22 16.24 5.37 -10.47
CA CYS A 22 14.89 5.56 -11.00
C CYS A 22 13.80 5.28 -9.95
N LEU A 23 12.60 5.79 -10.21
CA LEU A 23 11.38 5.54 -9.44
C LEU A 23 10.27 5.26 -10.44
N VAL A 24 9.54 4.17 -10.23
CA VAL A 24 8.36 3.81 -11.04
C VAL A 24 7.15 3.75 -10.12
N GLU A 25 6.06 4.38 -10.50
CA GLU A 25 4.79 4.38 -9.76
C GLU A 25 3.65 3.96 -10.68
N MET A 26 2.76 3.10 -10.17
CA MET A 26 1.55 2.64 -10.85
C MET A 26 0.39 2.49 -9.88
N GLY A 27 -0.41 3.55 -9.72
CA GLY A 27 -1.68 3.51 -9.01
C GLY A 27 -1.54 3.09 -7.54
N GLY A 28 -0.58 3.69 -6.84
CA GLY A 28 -0.30 3.46 -5.41
C GLY A 28 0.81 2.43 -5.12
N ASP A 29 1.32 1.76 -6.15
CA ASP A 29 2.45 0.83 -6.07
C ASP A 29 3.70 1.47 -6.65
N ILE A 30 4.78 1.50 -5.88
CA ILE A 30 6.04 2.19 -6.20
C ILE A 30 7.18 1.18 -6.11
N ALA A 31 8.02 1.13 -7.13
CA ALA A 31 9.32 0.47 -7.07
C ALA A 31 10.43 1.51 -7.17
N LEU A 32 11.44 1.40 -6.31
CA LEU A 32 12.54 2.34 -6.19
C LEU A 32 13.86 1.66 -6.53
N GLY A 33 14.58 2.24 -7.50
CA GLY A 33 15.98 1.94 -7.74
C GLY A 33 16.91 2.70 -6.78
N ASP A 34 18.12 2.98 -7.25
CA ASP A 34 19.12 3.69 -6.47
C ASP A 34 18.67 5.12 -6.12
N ALA A 35 19.25 5.68 -5.06
CA ALA A 35 19.01 7.05 -4.68
C ALA A 35 19.46 8.03 -5.79
N PRO A 36 18.76 9.16 -5.98
CA PRO A 36 19.22 10.20 -6.88
C PRO A 36 20.60 10.73 -6.45
N PRO A 37 21.46 11.17 -7.40
CA PRO A 37 22.78 11.71 -7.08
C PRO A 37 22.71 12.83 -6.02
N GLY A 38 23.51 12.71 -4.96
CA GLY A 38 23.57 13.68 -3.87
C GLY A 38 22.38 13.66 -2.90
N LYS A 39 21.50 12.65 -2.96
CA LYS A 39 20.38 12.48 -2.03
C LYS A 39 20.46 11.15 -1.30
N ALA A 40 19.87 11.07 -0.10
CA ALA A 40 19.80 9.83 0.67
C ALA A 40 18.73 8.86 0.12
N GLY A 41 17.79 9.35 -0.68
CA GLY A 41 16.75 8.53 -1.31
C GLY A 41 15.71 9.38 -2.03
N TRP A 42 14.73 8.71 -2.63
CA TRP A 42 13.53 9.31 -3.18
C TRP A 42 12.59 9.70 -2.06
N ARG A 43 12.01 10.90 -2.15
CA ARG A 43 11.00 11.36 -1.19
C ARG A 43 9.64 10.78 -1.57
N VAL A 44 9.08 9.93 -0.71
CA VAL A 44 7.78 9.29 -0.89
C VAL A 44 6.84 9.74 0.23
N LEU A 45 5.67 10.28 -0.13
CA LEU A 45 4.61 10.64 0.81
C LEU A 45 3.78 9.39 1.13
N LEU A 46 3.75 8.98 2.39
CA LEU A 46 2.91 7.88 2.85
C LEU A 46 1.51 8.43 3.14
N THR A 47 0.55 8.14 2.26
CA THR A 47 -0.84 8.65 2.40
C THR A 47 -1.57 8.09 3.62
N THR A 48 -1.11 6.96 4.17
CA THR A 48 -1.58 6.37 5.43
C THR A 48 -1.30 7.26 6.63
N THR A 49 -0.14 7.91 6.69
CA THR A 49 0.32 8.67 7.87
C THR A 49 0.44 10.17 7.63
N GLY A 50 0.52 10.60 6.36
CA GLY A 50 0.81 11.98 5.96
C GLY A 50 2.30 12.34 6.06
N GLU A 51 3.17 11.40 6.41
CA GLU A 51 4.61 11.63 6.55
C GLU A 51 5.34 11.42 5.22
N SER A 52 6.44 12.16 5.01
CA SER A 52 7.34 11.92 3.89
C SER A 52 8.58 11.17 4.35
N VAL A 53 8.86 10.03 3.72
CA VAL A 53 10.04 9.20 3.98
C VAL A 53 11.03 9.28 2.82
N GLN A 54 12.31 9.04 3.09
CA GLN A 54 13.35 8.92 2.06
C GLN A 54 13.70 7.44 1.87
N LEU A 55 13.52 6.94 0.65
CA LEU A 55 13.60 5.52 0.34
C LEU A 55 14.40 5.27 -0.95
N HIS A 56 15.07 4.13 -1.02
CA HIS A 56 15.76 3.64 -2.22
C HIS A 56 15.83 2.11 -2.16
N ASN A 57 15.97 1.45 -3.31
CA ASN A 57 16.12 0.00 -3.41
C ASN A 57 15.06 -0.79 -2.65
N CYS A 58 13.80 -0.38 -2.78
CA CYS A 58 12.67 -0.99 -2.09
C CYS A 58 11.34 -0.79 -2.85
N GLY A 59 10.34 -1.59 -2.47
CA GLY A 59 8.95 -1.44 -2.89
C GLY A 59 8.13 -0.69 -1.85
N VAL A 60 7.15 0.09 -2.30
CA VAL A 60 6.15 0.74 -1.45
C VAL A 60 4.78 0.56 -2.09
N SER A 61 3.84 -0.06 -1.39
CA SER A 61 2.50 -0.26 -1.89
C SER A 61 1.47 0.23 -0.91
N THR A 62 0.46 0.95 -1.41
CA THR A 62 -0.67 1.41 -0.61
C THR A 62 -1.97 0.83 -1.15
N SER A 63 -2.70 0.11 -0.30
CA SER A 63 -4.04 -0.41 -0.58
C SER A 63 -5.05 0.17 0.40
N GLY A 64 -6.24 0.53 -0.08
CA GLY A 64 -7.30 1.01 0.79
C GLY A 64 -8.67 1.11 0.12
N ASP A 65 -9.70 1.20 0.95
CA ASP A 65 -11.12 1.24 0.56
C ASP A 65 -11.62 2.65 0.15
N THR A 66 -10.73 3.55 -0.27
CA THR A 66 -11.16 4.91 -0.67
C THR A 66 -11.73 4.99 -2.07
N GLU A 67 -11.32 4.10 -2.99
CA GLU A 67 -11.53 4.25 -4.43
C GLU A 67 -12.66 3.39 -5.02
N GLN A 68 -13.19 2.41 -4.28
CA GLN A 68 -14.27 1.54 -4.75
C GLN A 68 -15.26 1.27 -3.63
N PHE A 69 -16.43 1.91 -3.71
CA PHE A 69 -17.57 1.70 -2.82
C PHE A 69 -18.88 1.86 -3.60
N VAL A 70 -19.93 1.17 -3.16
CA VAL A 70 -21.31 1.39 -3.63
C VAL A 70 -22.13 1.89 -2.46
N GLU A 71 -22.87 2.98 -2.65
CA GLU A 71 -23.81 3.49 -1.67
C GLU A 71 -25.22 2.97 -1.99
N VAL A 72 -25.83 2.23 -1.06
CA VAL A 72 -27.20 1.74 -1.18
C VAL A 72 -28.00 2.16 0.05
N GLY A 73 -29.02 3.01 -0.15
CA GLY A 73 -29.91 3.45 0.93
C GLY A 73 -29.25 4.30 2.02
N GLY A 74 -28.25 5.12 1.67
CA GLY A 74 -27.50 5.96 2.63
C GLY A 74 -26.43 5.20 3.44
N ARG A 75 -26.18 3.93 3.13
CA ARG A 75 -25.09 3.12 3.70
C ARG A 75 -24.07 2.82 2.62
N ARG A 76 -22.80 3.09 2.95
CA ARG A 76 -21.65 2.81 2.09
C ARG A 76 -21.20 1.37 2.29
N TYR A 77 -21.12 0.61 1.20
CA TYR A 77 -20.60 -0.76 1.16
C TYR A 77 -19.28 -0.76 0.39
N SER A 78 -18.20 -1.17 1.06
CA SER A 78 -16.91 -1.48 0.41
C SER A 78 -17.02 -2.69 -0.53
N HIS A 79 -16.11 -2.80 -1.50
CA HIS A 79 -15.94 -3.98 -2.35
C HIS A 79 -15.31 -5.16 -1.60
N VAL A 80 -14.83 -4.94 -0.37
CA VAL A 80 -14.39 -6.00 0.54
C VAL A 80 -15.60 -6.54 1.29
N VAL A 81 -16.03 -7.74 0.89
CA VAL A 81 -17.11 -8.49 1.54
C VAL A 81 -16.59 -9.13 2.82
N ASP A 82 -17.25 -8.84 3.94
CA ASP A 82 -17.02 -9.58 5.18
C ASP A 82 -17.58 -11.01 5.03
N LEU A 83 -16.68 -12.00 5.05
CA LEU A 83 -17.03 -13.43 4.90
C LEU A 83 -17.89 -13.97 6.05
N ARG A 84 -18.01 -13.27 7.19
CA ARG A 84 -18.90 -13.67 8.28
C ARG A 84 -20.33 -13.19 8.10
N THR A 85 -20.53 -12.08 7.38
CA THR A 85 -21.84 -11.40 7.32
C THR A 85 -22.39 -11.28 5.90
N GLY A 86 -21.56 -11.47 4.88
CA GLY A 86 -21.92 -11.27 3.47
C GLY A 86 -22.12 -9.80 3.09
N LEU A 87 -21.79 -8.86 3.98
CA LEU A 87 -21.99 -7.43 3.79
C LEU A 87 -20.65 -6.72 3.53
N GLY A 88 -20.69 -5.64 2.74
CA GLY A 88 -19.52 -4.79 2.52
C GLY A 88 -19.03 -4.15 3.82
N SER A 89 -17.74 -4.22 4.10
CA SER A 89 -17.13 -3.62 5.29
C SER A 89 -17.42 -2.12 5.37
N THR A 90 -17.76 -1.61 6.56
CA THR A 90 -17.97 -0.17 6.84
C THR A 90 -16.70 0.53 7.32
N GLN A 91 -15.62 -0.20 7.60
CA GLN A 91 -14.39 0.37 8.14
C GLN A 91 -13.46 0.87 7.02
N ARG A 92 -13.13 2.16 7.04
CA ARG A 92 -12.14 2.74 6.13
C ARG A 92 -10.73 2.28 6.52
N VAL A 93 -10.23 1.23 5.90
CA VAL A 93 -8.86 0.76 6.10
C VAL A 93 -7.99 1.24 4.94
N MET A 94 -6.86 1.84 5.30
CA MET A 94 -5.76 2.14 4.38
C MET A 94 -4.49 1.55 4.95
N ALA A 95 -3.75 0.84 4.12
CA ALA A 95 -2.60 0.05 4.48
C ALA A 95 -1.45 0.39 3.54
N THR A 96 -0.31 0.75 4.09
CA THR A 96 0.94 0.92 3.31
C THR A 96 1.98 -0.06 3.83
N VAL A 97 2.62 -0.76 2.91
CA VAL A 97 3.71 -1.70 3.19
C VAL A 97 4.95 -1.23 2.43
N ILE A 98 6.07 -1.17 3.14
CA ILE A 98 7.40 -0.93 2.56
C ILE A 98 8.22 -2.20 2.77
N GLY A 99 8.88 -2.66 1.72
CA GLY A 99 9.58 -3.94 1.69
C GLY A 99 10.59 -4.02 0.55
N LEU A 100 11.16 -5.21 0.31
CA LEU A 100 12.26 -5.39 -0.64
C LEU A 100 11.88 -5.08 -2.09
N ASP A 101 10.68 -5.47 -2.51
CA ASP A 101 10.19 -5.36 -3.89
C ASP A 101 8.71 -4.98 -3.93
N ALA A 102 8.29 -4.31 -5.01
CA ALA A 102 6.93 -3.79 -5.14
C ALA A 102 5.89 -4.90 -5.31
N THR A 103 6.27 -6.05 -5.89
CA THR A 103 5.39 -7.21 -6.04
C THR A 103 4.93 -7.73 -4.69
N THR A 104 5.87 -7.91 -3.75
CA THR A 104 5.62 -8.36 -2.40
C THR A 104 4.87 -7.30 -1.61
N THR A 105 5.21 -6.02 -1.73
CA THR A 105 4.45 -4.99 -1.01
C THR A 105 3.02 -4.87 -1.50
N ASP A 106 2.75 -5.02 -2.80
CA ASP A 106 1.41 -4.97 -3.41
C ASP A 106 0.54 -6.13 -2.87
N ALA A 107 1.11 -7.33 -2.82
CA ALA A 107 0.52 -8.50 -2.18
C ALA A 107 0.05 -8.22 -0.75
N LEU A 108 0.98 -7.72 0.05
CA LEU A 108 0.84 -7.62 1.48
C LEU A 108 -0.03 -6.42 1.85
N ALA A 109 0.06 -5.31 1.12
CA ALA A 109 -0.83 -4.16 1.28
C ALA A 109 -2.29 -4.55 1.03
N THR A 110 -2.54 -5.35 -0.02
CA THR A 110 -3.89 -5.89 -0.31
C THR A 110 -4.39 -6.76 0.85
N ALA A 111 -3.59 -7.77 1.27
CA ALA A 111 -3.96 -8.66 2.37
C ALA A 111 -4.18 -7.91 3.69
N LEU A 112 -3.34 -6.91 3.96
CA LEU A 112 -3.42 -6.07 5.14
C LEU A 112 -4.66 -5.16 5.12
N SER A 113 -5.04 -4.61 3.97
CA SER A 113 -6.25 -3.80 3.85
C SER A 113 -7.52 -4.61 4.15
N ALA A 114 -7.56 -5.90 3.77
CA ALA A 114 -8.68 -6.79 4.07
C ALA A 114 -8.69 -7.31 5.52
N GLY A 115 -7.51 -7.62 6.08
CA GLY A 115 -7.41 -8.25 7.39
C GLY A 115 -7.11 -7.31 8.57
N GLY A 116 -6.89 -6.02 8.30
CA GLY A 116 -6.70 -4.97 9.30
C GLY A 116 -5.62 -5.28 10.34
N TYR A 117 -5.88 -4.93 11.61
CA TYR A 117 -4.89 -5.07 12.69
C TYR A 117 -4.48 -6.53 12.95
N ALA A 118 -5.40 -7.48 12.82
CA ALA A 118 -5.10 -8.89 12.99
C ALA A 118 -4.10 -9.39 11.94
N MET A 119 -4.26 -8.94 10.68
CA MET A 119 -3.29 -9.23 9.63
C MET A 119 -1.95 -8.53 9.88
N LYS A 120 -1.96 -7.26 10.33
CA LYS A 120 -0.74 -6.53 10.69
C LYS A 120 0.14 -7.34 11.65
N VAL A 121 -0.44 -7.87 12.72
CA VAL A 121 0.29 -8.65 13.72
C VAL A 121 0.85 -9.95 13.12
N ARG A 122 0.12 -10.61 12.22
CA ARG A 122 0.61 -11.82 11.54
C ARG A 122 1.77 -11.52 10.61
N LEU A 123 1.66 -10.46 9.81
CA LEU A 123 2.71 -10.07 8.87
C LEU A 123 3.99 -9.64 9.58
N LEU A 124 3.90 -8.83 10.65
CA LEU A 124 5.09 -8.45 11.44
C LEU A 124 5.78 -9.63 12.13
N LYS A 125 5.05 -10.73 12.40
CA LYS A 125 5.66 -11.96 12.92
C LYS A 125 6.35 -12.78 11.83
N ALA A 126 5.79 -12.81 10.64
CA ALA A 126 6.33 -13.58 9.51
C ALA A 126 7.47 -12.86 8.80
N TYR A 127 7.40 -11.53 8.73
CA TYR A 127 8.30 -10.64 8.01
C TYR A 127 8.64 -9.43 8.89
N PRO A 128 9.49 -9.60 9.91
CA PRO A 128 9.85 -8.54 10.86
C PRO A 128 10.58 -7.35 10.20
N GLU A 129 11.12 -7.53 9.00
CA GLU A 129 11.82 -6.51 8.20
C GLU A 129 10.88 -5.51 7.51
N LEU A 130 9.58 -5.80 7.41
CA LEU A 130 8.62 -4.92 6.75
C LEU A 130 8.28 -3.71 7.62
N ASP A 131 8.24 -2.53 7.00
CA ASP A 131 7.58 -1.38 7.61
C ASP A 131 6.11 -1.36 7.19
N ILE A 132 5.23 -1.48 8.18
CA ILE A 132 3.79 -1.61 7.99
C ILE A 132 3.04 -0.45 8.67
N ARG A 133 2.45 0.42 7.84
CA ARG A 133 1.58 1.51 8.26
C ARG A 133 0.12 1.16 8.00
N LEU A 134 -0.73 1.35 9.00
CA LEU A 134 -2.16 1.05 8.93
C LEU A 134 -2.93 2.24 9.50
N ARG A 135 -3.86 2.78 8.71
CA ARG A 135 -4.83 3.78 9.15
C ARG A 135 -6.23 3.16 9.07
N VAL A 136 -6.93 3.17 10.20
CA VAL A 136 -8.33 2.76 10.29
C VAL A 136 -9.15 4.00 10.63
N GLY A 137 -9.98 4.44 9.70
CA GLY A 137 -10.95 5.51 9.94
C GLY A 137 -12.10 5.00 10.81
N ARG A 138 -12.51 5.79 11.81
CA ARG A 138 -13.82 5.62 12.45
C ARG A 138 -14.88 6.28 11.58
N ASP A 139 -16.07 5.70 11.53
CA ASP A 139 -17.23 6.38 10.97
C ASP A 139 -17.42 7.74 11.67
N ALA A 140 -17.74 8.79 10.89
CA ALA A 140 -18.28 10.00 11.47
C ALA A 140 -19.60 9.63 12.15
N PRO A 141 -19.86 10.05 13.41
CA PRO A 141 -21.16 9.85 14.01
C PRO A 141 -22.20 10.51 13.09
N HIS A 142 -23.22 9.75 12.69
CA HIS A 142 -24.38 10.33 12.03
C HIS A 142 -24.94 11.42 12.95
N SER A 143 -24.78 12.68 12.53
CA SER A 143 -25.53 13.80 13.10
C SER A 143 -27.01 13.51 12.84
N GLY A 144 -27.73 13.14 13.90
CA GLY A 144 -29.19 13.07 13.92
C GLY A 144 -29.83 14.44 13.96
#